data_AF-A0A380VIS0-F1
#
_entry.id   AF-A0A380VIS0-F1
#
_cell.length_a   1.000
_cell.length_b   1.000
_cell.length_c   1.000
_cell.angle_alpha   90.00
_cell.angle_beta   90.00
_cell.angle_gamma   90.00
#
_symmetry.space_group_name_H-M   'P 1'
#
loop_
_entity.id
_entity.type
_entity.pdbx_description
1 polymer ?
#
loop_
_entity_poly.entity_id
_entity_poly.type
_entity_poly.pdbx_seq_one_letter_code
_entity_poly.pdbx_strand_id
1 'polypeptide(L)' 'MQKYVQPSFRTSRQALDCLLVGCGSITIPPDVAETFLSDPAVFAAVEKFETDWETMFKRQTLI' A
#
# COMPACT_ATOMS: atom_id res chain seq x y z
N MET A 1 27.48 -5.57 -1.53
CA MET A 1 26.04 -5.39 -1.23
C MET A 1 25.38 -6.75 -1.31
N GLN A 2 25.14 -7.41 -0.18
CA GLN A 2 24.65 -8.80 -0.13
C GLN A 2 23.13 -8.81 -0.36
N LYS A 3 22.66 -9.57 -1.35
CA LYS A 3 21.24 -9.78 -1.65
C LYS A 3 20.65 -10.68 -0.56
N TYR A 4 19.99 -10.09 0.44
CA TYR A 4 19.31 -10.83 1.50
C TYR A 4 17.89 -11.18 1.05
N VAL A 5 17.64 -12.45 0.77
CA VAL A 5 16.32 -12.97 0.41
C VAL A 5 15.80 -13.75 1.62
N GLN A 6 14.85 -13.15 2.35
CA GLN A 6 14.10 -13.87 3.38
C GLN A 6 13.04 -14.74 2.69
N PRO A 7 13.07 -16.07 2.87
CA PRO A 7 12.22 -16.99 2.11
C PRO A 7 10.76 -17.05 2.57
N SER A 8 10.34 -16.34 3.62
CA SER A 8 8.92 -16.33 4.02
C SER A 8 8.52 -15.06 4.78
N PHE A 9 8.26 -13.98 4.04
CA PHE A 9 7.47 -12.89 4.58
C PHE A 9 6.03 -13.39 4.77
N ARG A 10 5.46 -13.20 5.97
CA ARG A 10 4.05 -13.49 6.25
C ARG A 10 3.20 -12.23 6.38
N THR A 11 3.84 -11.07 6.52
CA THR A 11 3.17 -9.78 6.67
C THR A 11 3.97 -8.68 5.96
N SER A 12 3.27 -7.63 5.52
CA SER A 12 3.88 -6.41 4.96
C SER A 12 4.84 -5.74 5.93
N ARG A 13 4.56 -5.80 7.24
CA ARG A 13 5.43 -5.26 8.30
C ARG A 13 6.83 -5.87 8.29
N GLN A 14 6.94 -7.21 8.19
CA GLN A 14 8.24 -7.88 8.15
C GLN A 14 9.07 -7.48 6.92
N ALA A 15 8.40 -7.34 5.77
CA ALA A 15 9.01 -6.88 4.54
C ALA A 15 9.50 -5.43 4.66
N LEU A 16 8.69 -4.55 5.26
CA LEU A 16 9.05 -3.16 5.54
C LEU A 16 10.26 -3.07 6.47
N ASP A 17 10.29 -3.86 7.54
CA ASP A 17 11.40 -3.84 8.50
C ASP A 17 12.72 -4.28 7.84
N CYS A 18 12.69 -5.24 6.90
CA CYS A 18 13.87 -5.59 6.11
C CYS A 18 14.35 -4.44 5.22
N LEU A 19 13.44 -3.70 4.58
CA LEU A 19 13.78 -2.53 3.78
C LEU A 19 14.38 -1.41 4.65
N LEU A 20 13.83 -1.18 5.84
CA LEU A 20 14.32 -0.17 6.79
C LEU A 20 15.74 -0.48 7.32
N VAL A 21 16.13 -1.75 7.36
CA VAL A 21 17.50 -2.19 7.71
C VAL A 21 18.48 -1.99 6.55
N GLY A 22 18.03 -1.50 5.39
CA GLY A 22 18.87 -1.19 4.24
C GLY A 22 18.99 -2.34 3.23
N CYS A 23 18.08 -3.30 3.25
CA CYS A 23 18.00 -4.31 2.18
C CYS A 23 17.72 -3.61 0.84
N GLY A 24 18.67 -3.65 -0.10
CA GLY A 24 18.53 -3.01 -1.41
C GLY A 24 17.51 -3.68 -2.34
N SER A 25 17.04 -4.88 -2.00
CA SER A 25 15.96 -5.59 -2.71
C SER A 25 15.37 -6.67 -1.81
N ILE A 26 14.07 -6.92 -1.92
CA ILE A 26 13.37 -8.06 -1.30
C ILE A 26 12.55 -8.80 -2.35
N THR A 27 12.18 -10.05 -2.05
CA THR A 27 11.16 -10.80 -2.80
C THR A 27 10.06 -11.18 -1.82
N ILE A 28 8.81 -10.94 -2.18
CA ILE A 28 7.64 -11.18 -1.35
C ILE A 28 6.62 -12.00 -2.16
N PRO A 29 5.80 -12.85 -1.50
CA PRO A 29 4.72 -13.54 -2.17
C PRO A 29 3.59 -12.55 -2.56
N PRO A 30 2.77 -12.87 -3.58
CA PRO A 30 1.75 -11.95 -4.09
C PRO A 30 0.72 -11.51 -3.04
N ASP A 31 0.30 -12.41 -2.15
CA ASP A 31 -0.64 -12.12 -1.06
C ASP A 31 -0.09 -11.05 -0.11
N VAL A 32 1.19 -11.13 0.26
CA VAL A 32 1.84 -10.09 1.08
C VAL A 32 1.98 -8.78 0.29
N ALA A 33 2.25 -8.84 -1.02
CA ALA A 33 2.33 -7.65 -1.86
C ALA A 33 0.99 -6.89 -1.92
N GLU A 34 -0.13 -7.60 -2.03
CA GLU A 34 -1.48 -7.01 -2.04
C GLU A 34 -1.81 -6.29 -0.72
N THR A 35 -1.31 -6.79 0.42
CA THR A 35 -1.52 -6.13 1.71
C THR A 35 -0.84 -4.77 1.84
N PHE A 36 0.17 -4.46 1.02
CA PHE A 36 0.79 -3.12 1.01
C PHE A 36 -0.12 -2.05 0.39
N LEU A 37 -1.09 -2.45 -0.44
CA LEU A 37 -1.96 -1.55 -1.18
C LEU A 37 -3.36 -1.42 -0.56
N SER A 38 -3.69 -2.32 0.37
CA SER A 38 -5.04 -2.47 0.90
C SER A 38 -5.19 -1.82 2.27
N ASP A 39 -5.11 -0.49 2.33
CA ASP A 39 -5.28 0.29 3.57
C ASP A 39 -6.71 0.83 3.72
N PRO A 40 -7.49 0.42 4.74
CA PRO A 40 -8.84 0.91 4.98
C PRO A 40 -8.96 2.43 5.12
N ALA A 41 -7.96 3.10 5.68
CA ALA A 41 -7.97 4.55 5.85
C ALA A 41 -7.79 5.27 4.51
N VAL A 42 -7.02 4.69 3.58
CA VAL A 42 -6.89 5.22 2.21
C VAL A 42 -8.22 5.10 1.47
N PHE A 43 -8.90 3.95 1.54
CA PHE A 43 -10.22 3.79 0.92
C PHE A 43 -11.26 4.76 1.49
N ALA A 44 -11.30 4.91 2.82
CA ALA A 44 -12.20 5.86 3.47
C ALA A 44 -11.88 7.33 3.08
N ALA A 45 -10.61 7.67 2.90
CA ALA A 45 -10.22 9.00 2.44
C ALA A 45 -10.69 9.27 1.00
N VAL A 46 -10.58 8.28 0.11
CA VAL A 46 -11.08 8.39 -1.28
C VAL A 46 -12.61 8.55 -1.30
N GLU A 47 -13.35 7.75 -0.54
CA GLU A 47 -14.80 7.85 -0.42
C GLU A 47 -15.24 9.23 0.09
N LYS A 48 -14.50 9.76 1.08
CA LYS A 48 -14.74 11.12 1.58
C LYS A 48 -14.52 12.17 0.49
N PHE A 49 -13.44 12.06 -0.28
CA PHE A 49 -13.18 12.98 -1.39
C PHE A 49 -14.29 12.92 -2.45
N GLU A 50 -14.77 11.73 -2.81
CA GLU A 50 -15.89 11.57 -3.75
C GLU A 50 -17.17 12.22 -3.22
N THR A 51 -17.48 12.02 -1.94
CA THR A 51 -18.65 12.62 -1.29
C THR A 51 -18.57 14.14 -1.26
N ASP A 52 -17.43 14.69 -0.87
CA ASP A 52 -17.21 16.13 -0.80
C ASP A 52 -17.29 16.76 -2.20
N TRP A 53 -16.74 16.09 -3.21
CA TRP A 53 -16.76 16.52 -4.60
C TRP A 53 -18.17 16.51 -5.21
N GLU A 54 -18.91 15.41 -5.04
CA GLU A 54 -20.31 15.30 -5.49
C GLU A 54 -21.21 16.32 -4.77
N THR A 55 -20.95 16.59 -3.49
CA THR A 55 -21.68 17.59 -2.72
C THR A 55 -21.53 18.98 -3.32
N MET A 56 -20.30 19.36 -3.69
CA MET A 56 -19.98 20.70 -4.20
C MET A 56 -20.28 20.88 -5.69
N PHE A 57 -19.99 19.87 -6.52
CA PHE A 57 -20.00 20.00 -7.98
C PHE A 57 -21.07 19.15 -8.68
N LYS A 58 -21.81 18.29 -7.96
CA LYS A 58 -22.86 17.41 -8.50
C LYS A 58 -22.39 16.52 -9.66
N ARG A 59 -21.13 16.12 -9.58
CA ARG A 59 -20.44 15.24 -10.54
C ARG A 59 -19.28 14.58 -9.81
N GLN A 60 -18.82 13.43 -10.32
CA GLN A 60 -17.69 12.67 -9.77
C GLN A 60 -16.40 12.77 -10.62
N THR A 61 -16.38 13.60 -11.66
CA THR A 61 -15.24 13.75 -12.56
C THR A 61 -14.66 15.18 -12.55
N LEU A 62 -13.36 15.26 -12.84
CA LEU A 62 -12.67 16.53 -13.10
C LEU A 62 -12.90 16.93 -14.57
N ILE A 63 -13.38 18.15 -14.79
CA ILE A 63 -13.51 18.80 -16.10
C ILE A 63 -12.90 20.18 -15.97
#